data_AF-A0A5N4CZY0-F1
#
_entry.id   AF-A0A5N4CZY0-F1
#
_cell.length_a   1.000
_cell.length_b   1.000
_cell.length_c   1.000
_cell.angle_alpha   90.00
_cell.angle_beta   90.00
_cell.angle_gamma   90.00
#
_symmetry.space_group_name_H-M   'P 1'
#
loop_
_entity.id
_entity.type
_entity.pdbx_description
1 polymer ?
#
loop_
_entity_poly.entity_id
_entity_poly.type
_entity_poly.pdbx_seq_one_letter_code
_entity_poly.pdbx_strand_id
1 'polypeptide(L)'
;MSKRNQVSYVRPAEPAFLARFKERVGYREGPTVETKRIQTQLPDEDGDHSDKEDEQPQVVVLKKGDLSAEEVMKIKAEIKAAKADEEPASADGRIMYRKPVKRSSETGTASTVPVPEAAGERDSSQEEEQESEAQMEEKKHP
;
A
#
# COMPACT_ATOMS: atom_id res chain seq x y z
N MET A 1 -15.29 -28.41 -21.84
CA MET A 1 -13.97 -27.78 -21.60
C MET A 1 -13.48 -27.15 -22.89
N SER A 2 -13.63 -25.84 -23.05
CA SER A 2 -13.17 -25.14 -24.26
C SER A 2 -11.65 -25.01 -24.24
N LYS A 3 -10.99 -25.62 -25.23
CA LYS A 3 -9.54 -25.59 -25.38
C LYS A 3 -9.15 -24.15 -25.75
N ARG A 4 -8.49 -23.43 -24.84
CA ARG A 4 -8.03 -22.05 -25.10
C ARG A 4 -7.11 -22.07 -26.33
N ASN A 5 -7.35 -21.16 -27.26
CA ASN A 5 -6.68 -21.10 -28.55
C ASN A 5 -5.17 -20.96 -28.36
N GLN A 6 -4.42 -22.04 -28.57
CA GLN A 6 -2.96 -22.06 -28.53
C GLN A 6 -2.43 -21.49 -29.84
N VAL A 7 -2.14 -20.19 -29.86
CA VAL A 7 -1.44 -19.54 -30.98
C VAL A 7 0.03 -19.38 -30.60
N SER A 8 0.92 -20.02 -31.35
CA SER A 8 2.38 -19.82 -31.24
C SER A 8 2.86 -18.87 -32.34
N TYR A 9 3.64 -17.86 -31.95
CA TYR A 9 4.28 -16.94 -32.89
C TYR A 9 5.69 -17.43 -33.25
N VAL A 10 5.99 -17.55 -34.54
CA VAL A 10 7.35 -17.79 -35.05
C VAL A 10 7.84 -16.48 -35.63
N ARG A 11 8.98 -15.98 -35.13
CA ARG A 11 9.61 -14.76 -35.64
C ARG A 11 10.35 -15.07 -36.95
N PRO A 12 9.95 -14.50 -38.10
CA PRO A 12 10.67 -14.69 -39.36
C PRO A 12 12.06 -14.04 -39.29
N ALA A 13 12.99 -14.55 -40.10
CA ALA A 13 14.31 -13.95 -40.25
C ALA A 13 14.20 -12.54 -40.86
N GLU A 14 15.04 -11.61 -40.38
CA GLU A 14 15.07 -10.26 -40.93
C GLU A 14 15.60 -10.25 -42.37
N PRO A 15 14.97 -9.51 -43.29
CA PRO A 15 15.46 -9.42 -44.67
C PRO A 15 16.81 -8.69 -44.71
N ALA A 16 17.68 -9.12 -45.64
CA ALA A 16 19.07 -8.66 -45.74
C ALA A 16 19.23 -7.12 -45.85
N PHE A 17 18.27 -6.44 -46.47
CA PHE A 17 18.26 -4.98 -46.55
C PHE A 17 18.15 -4.32 -45.17
N LEU A 18 17.23 -4.79 -44.32
CA LEU A 18 17.05 -4.24 -42.96
C LEU A 18 18.25 -4.55 -42.07
N ALA A 19 18.84 -5.74 -42.18
CA ALA A 19 20.03 -6.11 -41.43
C ALA A 19 21.22 -5.17 -41.74
N ARG A 20 21.52 -4.96 -43.02
CA ARG A 20 22.59 -4.05 -43.47
C ARG A 20 22.32 -2.59 -43.07
N PHE A 21 21.06 -2.16 -43.11
CA PHE A 21 20.69 -0.82 -42.70
C PHE A 21 20.91 -0.61 -41.20
N LYS A 22 20.41 -1.53 -40.36
CA LYS A 22 20.59 -1.52 -38.90
C LYS A 22 22.07 -1.49 -38.52
N GLU A 23 22.91 -2.27 -39.20
CA GLU A 23 24.37 -2.28 -38.98
C GLU A 23 25.00 -0.92 -39.31
N ARG A 24 24.67 -0.33 -40.47
CA ARG A 24 25.23 0.96 -40.90
C ARG A 24 24.87 2.11 -39.97
N VAL A 25 23.64 2.12 -39.44
CA VAL A 25 23.17 3.18 -38.53
C VAL A 25 23.47 2.89 -37.06
N GLY A 26 24.11 1.75 -36.75
CA GLY A 26 24.43 1.36 -35.39
C GLY A 26 23.21 1.06 -34.52
N TYR A 27 22.11 0.60 -35.11
CA TYR A 27 20.87 0.31 -34.39
C TYR A 27 21.09 -0.79 -33.35
N ARG A 28 20.69 -0.52 -32.11
CA ARG A 28 20.68 -1.48 -31.00
C ARG A 28 19.23 -1.73 -30.61
N GLU A 29 18.83 -3.01 -30.59
CA GLU A 29 17.50 -3.39 -30.13
C GLU A 29 17.29 -2.93 -28.68
N GLY A 30 16.23 -2.17 -28.46
CA GLY A 30 15.87 -1.68 -27.13
C GLY A 30 15.30 -2.78 -26.22
N PRO A 31 14.97 -2.44 -24.96
CA PRO A 31 14.36 -3.36 -24.02
C PRO A 31 13.11 -4.01 -24.62
N THR A 32 13.11 -5.34 -24.71
CA THR A 32 12.00 -6.11 -25.28
C THR A 32 10.99 -6.49 -24.20
N VAL A 33 9.84 -7.06 -24.58
CA VAL A 33 8.86 -7.54 -23.58
C VAL A 33 9.47 -8.61 -22.65
N GLU A 34 10.43 -9.39 -23.14
CA GLU A 34 11.15 -10.37 -22.30
C GLU A 34 11.99 -9.71 -21.20
N THR A 35 12.52 -8.51 -21.43
CA THR A 35 13.29 -7.80 -20.39
C THR A 35 12.41 -7.37 -19.22
N LYS A 36 11.08 -7.31 -19.39
CA LYS A 36 10.12 -7.07 -18.29
C LYS A 36 9.82 -8.32 -17.47
N ARG A 37 10.10 -9.51 -17.99
CA ARG A 37 9.91 -10.78 -17.26
C ARG A 37 11.11 -11.13 -16.40
N ILE A 38 12.27 -10.55 -16.69
CA ILE A 38 13.44 -10.66 -15.84
C ILE A 38 13.12 -9.95 -14.52
N GLN A 39 13.22 -10.65 -13.40
CA GLN A 39 13.18 -10.04 -12.08
C GLN A 39 14.37 -9.09 -11.99
N THR A 40 14.12 -7.79 -12.15
CA THR A 40 15.13 -6.78 -11.89
C THR A 40 15.55 -6.92 -10.43
N GLN A 41 16.86 -6.99 -10.17
CA GLN A 41 17.35 -6.79 -8.81
C GLN A 41 16.76 -5.46 -8.34
N LEU A 42 16.06 -5.49 -7.21
CA LEU A 42 15.63 -4.26 -6.55
C LEU A 42 16.92 -3.44 -6.37
N PRO A 43 16.95 -2.17 -6.80
CA PRO A 43 18.05 -1.29 -6.42
C PRO A 43 18.26 -1.42 -4.92
N ASP A 44 19.51 -1.49 -4.47
CA ASP A 44 19.81 -1.53 -3.04
C ASP A 44 19.01 -0.40 -2.36
N GLU A 45 18.12 -0.75 -1.42
CA GLU A 45 17.39 0.24 -0.60
C GLU A 45 18.35 1.09 0.26
N ASP A 46 19.63 0.71 0.30
CA ASP A 46 20.72 1.44 0.93
C ASP A 46 21.25 2.60 0.05
N GLY A 47 20.50 3.00 -0.97
CA GLY A 47 20.68 4.33 -1.54
C GLY A 47 20.49 5.34 -0.41
N ASP A 48 21.53 6.11 -0.09
CA ASP A 48 21.46 7.24 0.83
C ASP A 48 20.49 8.29 0.25
N HIS A 49 19.20 8.03 0.43
CA HIS A 49 18.09 8.91 0.08
C HIS A 49 18.01 10.07 1.08
N SER A 50 19.16 10.58 1.52
CA SER A 50 19.21 11.85 2.21
C SER A 50 18.91 12.95 1.19
N ASP A 51 17.88 13.74 1.47
CA ASP A 51 17.56 14.94 0.70
C ASP A 51 18.83 15.79 0.59
N LYS A 52 19.20 16.17 -0.64
CA LYS A 52 20.36 17.03 -0.88
C LYS A 52 20.12 18.42 -0.28
N GLU A 53 21.18 19.18 -0.04
CA GLU A 53 21.05 20.57 0.47
C GLU A 53 20.11 21.43 -0.39
N ASP A 54 20.14 21.25 -1.71
CA ASP A 54 19.28 21.96 -2.67
C ASP A 54 17.80 21.54 -2.62
N GLU A 55 17.51 20.35 -2.08
CA GLU A 55 16.17 19.77 -1.97
C GLU A 55 15.52 20.09 -0.61
N GLN A 56 16.29 20.64 0.34
CA GLN A 56 15.77 21.02 1.65
C GLN A 56 14.82 22.22 1.55
N PRO A 57 13.75 22.27 2.36
CA PRO A 57 12.84 23.38 2.36
C PRO A 57 13.52 24.67 2.84
N GLN A 58 13.21 25.80 2.21
CA GLN A 58 13.68 27.11 2.65
C GLN A 58 13.11 27.43 4.04
N VAL A 59 14.00 27.65 5.02
CA VAL A 59 13.62 28.10 6.35
C VAL A 59 13.60 29.63 6.39
N VAL A 60 12.49 30.22 6.83
CA VAL A 60 12.31 31.68 6.98
C VAL A 60 11.89 31.98 8.41
N VAL A 61 12.63 32.86 9.09
CA VAL A 61 12.35 33.31 10.47
C VAL A 61 11.58 34.62 10.40
N LEU A 62 10.34 34.64 10.89
CA LEU A 62 9.48 35.84 10.88
C LEU A 62 9.30 36.41 12.29
N LYS A 63 9.32 35.56 13.33
CA LYS A 63 9.07 35.92 14.72
C LYS A 63 10.18 35.42 15.64
N LYS A 64 10.33 36.09 16.79
CA LYS A 64 11.20 35.63 17.87
C LYS A 64 10.61 34.35 18.46
N GLY A 65 11.18 33.19 18.10
CA GLY A 65 10.70 31.86 18.48
C GLY A 65 10.63 30.86 17.31
N ASP A 66 10.73 31.32 16.06
CA ASP A 66 10.86 30.41 14.93
C ASP A 66 12.27 29.78 14.90
N LEU A 67 12.36 28.53 14.47
CA LEU A 67 13.63 27.81 14.38
C LEU A 67 14.48 28.32 13.22
N SER A 68 15.77 28.51 13.48
CA SER A 68 16.77 28.78 12.45
C SER A 68 17.16 27.50 11.70
N ALA A 69 17.73 27.64 10.50
CA ALA A 69 18.15 26.49 9.68
C ALA A 69 19.11 25.55 10.43
N GLU A 70 20.03 26.11 11.21
CA GLU A 70 21.00 25.32 11.98
C GLU A 70 20.34 24.49 13.09
N GLU A 71 19.31 25.02 13.74
CA GLU A 71 18.59 24.31 14.80
C GLU A 71 17.76 23.16 14.22
N VAL A 72 17.11 23.40 13.07
CA VAL A 72 16.35 22.36 12.35
C VAL A 72 17.26 21.19 11.95
N MET A 73 18.46 21.48 11.43
CA MET A 73 19.43 20.44 11.05
C MET A 73 19.86 19.60 12.25
N LYS A 74 20.15 20.23 13.41
CA LYS A 74 20.53 19.52 14.64
C LYS A 74 19.41 18.61 15.14
N ILE A 75 18.18 19.13 15.22
CA ILE A 75 17.01 18.36 15.67
C ILE A 75 16.74 17.18 14.73
N LYS A 76 16.82 17.38 13.40
CA LYS A 76 16.65 16.30 12.42
C LYS A 76 17.71 15.21 12.57
N ALA A 77 18.97 15.59 12.78
CA ALA A 77 20.06 14.64 12.99
C ALA A 77 19.85 13.80 14.26
N GLU A 78 19.43 14.43 15.36
CA GLU A 78 19.14 13.74 16.63
C GLU A 78 17.96 12.77 16.50
N ILE A 79 16.87 13.19 15.82
CA ILE A 79 15.72 12.31 15.54
C ILE A 79 16.14 11.13 14.65
N LYS A 80 16.94 11.37 13.60
CA LYS A 80 17.43 10.30 12.70
C LYS A 80 18.31 9.30 13.46
N ALA A 81 19.19 9.78 14.34
CA ALA A 81 20.02 8.94 15.19
C ALA A 81 19.17 8.12 16.18
N ALA A 82 18.18 8.73 16.82
CA ALA A 82 17.28 8.03 17.74
C ALA A 82 16.41 6.96 17.04
N LYS A 83 15.95 7.24 15.82
CA LYS A 83 15.16 6.28 15.03
C LYS A 83 15.96 5.13 14.42
N ALA A 84 17.28 5.26 14.32
CA ALA A 84 18.13 4.16 13.88
C ALA A 84 18.29 3.07 14.97
N ASP A 85 18.03 3.41 16.24
CA ASP A 85 18.17 2.50 17.40
C ASP A 85 16.82 1.88 17.83
N GLU A 86 15.69 2.42 17.33
CA GLU A 86 14.35 1.84 17.52
C GLU A 86 14.14 0.76 16.45
N GLU A 87 14.11 -0.50 16.90
CA GLU A 87 13.95 -1.74 16.12
C GLU A 87 13.04 -1.56 14.88
N PRO A 88 13.47 -2.02 13.68
CA PRO A 88 12.74 -1.78 12.44
C PRO A 88 11.31 -2.29 12.57
N ALA A 89 10.36 -1.46 12.15
CA ALA A 89 8.95 -1.81 12.06
C ALA A 89 8.81 -3.22 11.47
N SER A 90 8.42 -4.19 12.32
CA SER A 90 8.22 -5.62 12.03
C SER A 90 8.76 -6.05 10.67
N ALA A 91 9.99 -6.56 10.63
CA ALA A 91 10.72 -7.00 9.43
C ALA A 91 9.96 -7.96 8.48
N ASP A 92 8.77 -8.42 8.87
CA ASP A 92 7.87 -9.29 8.12
C ASP A 92 6.96 -8.51 7.13
N GLY A 93 7.01 -7.16 7.08
CA GLY A 93 6.23 -6.33 6.16
C GLY A 93 4.70 -6.39 6.38
N ARG A 94 4.26 -7.02 7.47
CA ARG A 94 2.85 -7.19 7.83
C ARG A 94 2.36 -5.96 8.59
N ILE A 95 1.43 -5.22 7.99
CA ILE A 95 0.76 -4.09 8.64
C ILE A 95 -0.19 -4.62 9.71
N MET A 96 0.08 -4.30 10.98
CA MET A 96 -0.77 -4.66 12.11
C MET A 96 -1.74 -3.52 12.43
N TYR A 97 -3.04 -3.73 12.20
CA TYR A 97 -4.07 -2.77 12.59
C TYR A 97 -4.27 -2.77 14.11
N ARG A 98 -3.84 -1.69 14.76
CA ARG A 98 -4.17 -1.44 16.18
C ARG A 98 -5.55 -0.80 16.26
N LYS A 99 -6.42 -1.36 17.10
CA LYS A 99 -7.76 -0.81 17.35
C LYS A 99 -7.62 0.57 17.97
N PRO A 100 -8.26 1.62 17.42
CA PRO A 100 -8.18 2.95 17.99
C PRO A 100 -8.79 2.96 19.39
N VAL A 101 -8.11 3.63 20.33
CA VAL A 101 -8.68 3.91 21.65
C VAL A 101 -9.80 4.93 21.45
N LYS A 102 -11.02 4.58 21.88
CA LYS A 102 -12.16 5.49 21.86
C LYS A 102 -11.79 6.74 22.67
N ARG A 103 -11.80 7.91 22.03
CA ARG A 103 -11.63 9.19 22.72
C ARG A 103 -12.85 9.38 23.63
N SER A 104 -12.64 9.60 24.92
CA SER A 104 -13.69 10.11 25.81
C SER A 104 -14.16 11.45 25.26
N SER A 105 -15.46 11.59 25.10
CA SER A 105 -16.10 12.69 24.38
C SER A 105 -16.01 14.01 25.14
N GLU A 106 -14.96 14.81 24.90
CA GLU A 106 -15.01 16.26 25.06
C GLU A 106 -14.38 16.94 23.84
N THR A 107 -15.28 17.45 23.00
CA THR A 107 -15.14 18.55 22.02
C THR A 107 -13.91 18.58 21.09
N GLY A 108 -14.14 18.31 19.81
CA GLY A 108 -13.22 18.67 18.73
C GLY A 108 -13.63 18.07 17.39
N THR A 109 -14.31 18.87 16.57
CA THR A 109 -14.89 18.53 15.26
C THR A 109 -13.90 17.84 14.32
N ALA A 110 -14.15 16.58 13.95
CA ALA A 110 -13.53 15.93 12.80
C ALA A 110 -14.62 15.39 11.88
N SER A 111 -14.81 16.10 10.77
CA SER A 111 -15.72 15.76 9.67
C SER A 111 -15.56 14.29 9.28
N THR A 112 -16.61 13.49 9.51
CA THR A 112 -16.72 12.13 9.00
C THR A 112 -17.86 12.12 8.00
N VAL A 113 -17.54 11.97 6.72
CA VAL A 113 -18.51 11.68 5.66
C VAL A 113 -19.02 10.25 5.86
N PRO A 114 -20.34 10.00 6.00
CA PRO A 114 -20.85 8.64 6.06
C PRO A 114 -20.85 8.01 4.66
N VAL A 115 -20.30 6.80 4.55
CA VAL A 115 -20.47 5.90 3.40
C VAL A 115 -21.86 5.26 3.49
N PRO A 116 -22.67 5.21 2.41
CA PRO A 116 -23.95 4.51 2.44
C PRO A 116 -23.74 2.99 2.46
N GLU A 117 -24.27 2.34 3.49
CA GLU A 117 -24.32 0.89 3.62
C GLU A 117 -25.43 0.34 2.71
N ALA A 118 -25.05 -0.54 1.77
CA ALA A 118 -25.98 -1.24 0.90
C ALA A 118 -26.64 -2.40 1.66
N ALA A 119 -27.97 -2.46 1.60
CA ALA A 119 -28.80 -3.51 2.17
C ALA A 119 -28.48 -4.90 1.61
N GLY A 120 -28.38 -5.90 2.49
CA GLY A 120 -28.26 -7.31 2.11
C GLY A 120 -28.37 -8.26 3.30
N GLU A 121 -29.59 -8.79 3.47
CA GLU A 121 -30.01 -9.98 4.23
C GLU A 121 -29.84 -10.06 5.76
N ARG A 122 -30.99 -10.26 6.41
CA ARG A 122 -31.19 -10.50 7.83
C ARG A 122 -31.15 -12.02 8.04
N ASP A 123 -30.26 -12.50 8.89
CA ASP A 123 -30.31 -13.87 9.40
C ASP A 123 -31.18 -13.88 10.67
N SER A 124 -32.44 -14.29 10.52
CA SER A 124 -33.41 -14.43 11.60
C SER A 124 -33.44 -15.88 12.06
N SER A 125 -32.51 -16.25 12.93
CA SER A 125 -32.46 -17.56 13.57
C SER A 125 -32.36 -17.39 15.08
N GLN A 126 -33.38 -16.78 15.69
CA GLN A 126 -33.49 -16.70 17.15
C GLN A 126 -34.89 -16.29 17.65
N GLU A 127 -35.97 -16.79 17.06
CA GLU A 127 -37.32 -16.61 17.64
C GLU A 127 -38.17 -17.90 17.69
N GLU A 128 -37.68 -19.05 17.17
CA GLU A 128 -38.48 -20.29 17.08
C GLU A 128 -38.28 -21.28 18.24
N GLU A 129 -37.39 -21.01 19.19
CA GLU A 129 -37.18 -21.88 20.36
C GLU A 129 -38.04 -21.51 21.58
N GLN A 130 -38.66 -20.33 21.63
CA GLN A 130 -39.48 -19.93 22.79
C GLN A 130 -40.97 -20.29 22.65
N GLU A 131 -41.47 -20.56 21.44
CA GLU A 131 -42.89 -20.89 21.21
C GLU A 131 -43.17 -22.41 21.32
N SER A 132 -42.15 -23.26 21.18
CA SER A 132 -42.30 -24.72 21.30
C SER A 132 -42.22 -25.23 22.74
N GLU A 133 -41.56 -24.50 23.64
CA GLU A 133 -41.50 -24.85 25.08
C GLU A 133 -42.81 -24.51 25.81
N ALA A 134 -43.49 -23.42 25.42
CA ALA A 134 -44.79 -23.04 25.97
C ALA A 134 -45.93 -23.99 25.57
N GLN A 135 -45.87 -24.60 24.38
CA GLN A 135 -46.91 -25.54 23.93
C GLN A 135 -46.74 -26.98 24.46
N MET A 136 -45.57 -27.32 25.02
CA MET A 136 -45.36 -28.64 25.63
C MET A 136 -45.81 -28.70 27.10
N GLU A 137 -45.91 -27.56 27.80
CA GLU A 137 -46.47 -27.50 29.17
C GLU A 137 -48.01 -27.51 29.20
N GLU A 138 -48.70 -26.97 28.19
CA GLU A 138 -50.18 -26.89 28.19
C GLU A 138 -50.89 -28.20 27.80
N LYS A 139 -50.15 -29.24 27.37
CA LYS A 139 -50.70 -30.59 27.11
C LYS A 139 -50.44 -31.61 28.22
N LYS A 140 -49.96 -31.17 29.39
CA LYS A 140 -49.80 -32.04 30.55
C LYS A 140 -50.63 -31.54 31.74
N HIS A 141 -51.95 -31.63 31.58
CA HIS A 141 -52.99 -31.96 32.58
C HIS A 141 -54.27 -31.12 32.38
N PRO A 142 -55.49 -31.67 32.60
CA PRO A 142 -55.92 -33.07 32.73
C PRO A 142 -56.64 -33.63 31.49
#